data_AF-A0A346FTK8-F1
#
_entry.id   AF-A0A346FTK8-F1
#
_cell.length_a   1.000
_cell.length_b   1.000
_cell.length_c   1.000
_cell.angle_alpha   90.00
_cell.angle_beta   90.00
_cell.angle_gamma   90.00
#
_symmetry.space_group_name_H-M   'P 1'
#
loop_
_entity.id
_entity.type
_entity.pdbx_description
1 polymer ?
#
loop_
_entity_poly.entity_id
_entity_poly.type
_entity_poly.pdbx_seq_one_letter_code
_entity_poly.pdbx_strand_id
1 'polypeptide(L)'
;MFGDNENQSTVITNSVPNMSLDQSVVELYTDTAFSWSVGARAALWECGCATLGASFQYAQSKPKVEELNVLCNAAEFTINKPKGYVGQEFPLALIAGTDAATGTKDASIDYHEWQASLALSYRLNMFTPYIGVKWSRASFDADTIRIAQPKSATAIFDTTTLNPTIAGAGDVKASAEGQLGDTMQIVSGQLNKMII
;
A
#
# COMPACT_ATOMS: atom_id res chain seq x y z
N MET A 1 2.23 -13.18 -25.44
CA MET A 1 2.90 -12.60 -24.23
C MET A 1 3.88 -13.61 -23.66
N PHE A 2 4.89 -13.22 -22.88
CA PHE A 2 5.78 -14.18 -22.21
C PHE A 2 4.94 -15.25 -21.47
N GLY A 3 5.03 -16.50 -21.93
CA GLY A 3 4.29 -17.65 -21.40
C GLY A 3 3.11 -18.17 -22.23
N ASP A 4 2.60 -17.42 -23.22
CA ASP A 4 1.40 -17.85 -23.98
C ASP A 4 1.75 -18.59 -25.29
N ASN A 5 2.99 -18.47 -25.79
CA ASN A 5 3.45 -19.09 -27.06
C ASN A 5 2.51 -18.94 -28.28
N GLU A 6 1.53 -18.04 -28.22
CA GLU A 6 0.57 -17.79 -29.30
C GLU A 6 0.95 -16.53 -30.08
N ASN A 7 0.85 -16.66 -31.40
CA ASN A 7 1.20 -15.63 -32.37
C ASN A 7 0.04 -14.64 -32.50
N GLN A 8 0.18 -13.45 -31.92
CA GLN A 8 -0.90 -12.46 -31.84
C GLN A 8 -0.47 -11.14 -32.49
N SER A 9 -1.25 -10.67 -33.48
CA SER A 9 -1.05 -9.39 -34.16
C SER A 9 -1.57 -8.18 -33.38
N THR A 10 -2.35 -8.43 -32.31
CA THR A 10 -2.92 -7.44 -31.41
C THR A 10 -2.88 -7.96 -29.98
N VAL A 11 -2.71 -7.07 -29.00
CA VAL A 11 -2.77 -7.43 -27.57
C VAL A 11 -4.20 -7.85 -27.24
N ILE A 12 -4.42 -9.08 -26.77
CA ILE A 12 -5.74 -9.52 -26.30
C ILE A 12 -6.18 -8.63 -25.13
N THR A 13 -7.40 -8.12 -25.17
CA THR A 13 -7.99 -7.20 -24.17
C THR A 13 -7.94 -7.73 -22.73
N ASN A 14 -7.87 -9.05 -22.55
CA ASN A 14 -7.83 -9.75 -21.26
C ASN A 14 -6.42 -10.20 -20.86
N SER A 15 -5.41 -10.00 -21.71
CA SER A 15 -4.02 -10.32 -21.41
C SER A 15 -3.40 -9.16 -20.64
N VAL A 16 -3.76 -9.08 -19.36
CA VAL A 16 -3.19 -8.10 -18.45
C VAL A 16 -1.81 -8.62 -18.02
N PRO A 17 -0.72 -7.84 -18.15
CA PRO A 17 0.56 -8.27 -17.59
C PRO A 17 0.43 -8.30 -16.07
N ASN A 18 0.27 -9.50 -15.51
CA ASN A 18 0.44 -9.74 -14.09
C ASN A 18 1.93 -9.59 -13.77
N MET A 19 2.36 -8.37 -13.46
CA MET A 19 3.69 -8.18 -12.90
C MET A 19 3.66 -8.63 -11.44
N SER A 20 4.23 -9.80 -11.16
CA SER A 20 4.57 -10.22 -9.81
C SER A 20 5.92 -9.61 -9.45
N LEU A 21 5.99 -8.94 -8.32
CA LEU A 21 7.23 -8.34 -7.83
C LEU A 21 7.77 -9.18 -6.68
N ASP A 22 8.73 -10.04 -6.99
CA ASP A 22 9.43 -10.82 -5.98
C ASP A 22 10.52 -9.97 -5.32
N GLN A 23 10.72 -10.17 -4.01
CA GLN A 23 11.68 -9.41 -3.19
C GLN A 23 11.49 -7.90 -3.25
N SER A 24 10.23 -7.44 -3.21
CA SER A 24 9.88 -6.03 -3.16
C SER A 24 9.83 -5.50 -1.72
N VAL A 25 10.27 -4.25 -1.54
CA VAL A 25 10.03 -3.41 -0.37
C VAL A 25 8.81 -2.55 -0.69
N VAL A 26 7.80 -2.62 0.18
CA VAL A 26 6.61 -1.78 0.08
C VAL A 26 6.64 -0.78 1.22
N GLU A 27 6.65 0.51 0.88
CA GLU A 27 6.59 1.62 1.82
C GLU A 27 5.24 2.32 1.70
N LEU A 28 4.68 2.68 2.84
CA LEU A 28 3.36 3.30 2.92
C LEU A 28 3.40 4.52 3.82
N TYR A 29 3.10 5.68 3.25
CA TYR A 29 2.90 6.90 4.01
C TYR A 29 1.40 7.12 4.18
N THR A 30 0.99 7.27 5.44
CA THR A 30 -0.42 7.46 5.78
C THR A 30 -0.64 8.77 6.52
N ASP A 31 -1.78 9.39 6.26
CA ASP A 31 -2.27 10.55 7.01
C ASP A 31 -3.57 10.18 7.74
N THR A 32 -3.67 10.60 9.00
CA THR A 32 -4.84 10.34 9.84
C THR A 32 -5.57 11.64 10.11
N ALA A 33 -6.63 11.89 9.36
CA ALA A 33 -7.45 13.08 9.55
C ALA A 33 -8.21 13.10 10.90
N PHE A 34 -8.55 11.92 11.43
CA PHE A 34 -9.24 11.80 12.71
C PHE A 34 -8.90 10.48 13.41
N SER A 35 -8.65 10.59 14.71
CA SER A 35 -8.51 9.47 15.64
C SER A 35 -9.25 9.80 16.91
N TRP A 36 -9.89 8.80 17.50
CA TRP A 36 -10.54 8.94 18.80
C TRP A 36 -10.14 7.80 19.71
N SER A 37 -10.21 8.07 21.01
CA SER A 37 -10.11 7.03 22.02
C SER A 37 -11.06 7.32 23.16
N VAL A 38 -11.53 6.24 23.78
CA VAL A 38 -12.34 6.29 24.99
C VAL A 38 -11.74 5.34 26.00
N GLY A 39 -11.79 5.71 27.26
CA GLY A 39 -11.29 4.85 28.32
C GLY A 39 -11.91 5.15 29.66
N ALA A 40 -11.77 4.19 30.55
CA ALA A 40 -12.19 4.29 31.94
C ALA A 40 -11.04 3.85 32.85
N ARG A 41 -10.98 4.48 34.03
CA ARG A 41 -10.10 4.07 35.11
C ARG A 41 -10.92 3.98 36.38
N ALA A 42 -10.71 2.93 37.16
CA ALA A 42 -11.43 2.70 38.40
C ALA A 42 -10.48 2.24 39.50
N ALA A 43 -10.72 2.73 40.72
CA ALA A 43 -10.21 2.09 41.92
C ALA A 43 -11.12 0.89 42.22
N LEU A 44 -10.60 -0.31 42.09
CA LEU A 44 -11.33 -1.55 42.37
C LEU A 44 -11.39 -1.84 43.86
N TRP A 45 -10.35 -1.44 44.58
CA TRP A 45 -10.26 -1.65 46.02
C TRP A 45 -9.32 -0.64 46.67
N GLU A 46 -9.71 -0.17 47.84
CA GLU A 46 -8.90 0.68 48.70
C GLU A 46 -8.93 0.11 50.12
N CYS A 47 -7.75 -0.01 50.73
CA CYS A 47 -7.63 -0.30 52.16
C CYS A 47 -6.44 0.46 52.73
N GLY A 48 -6.72 1.49 53.51
CA GLY A 48 -5.71 2.34 54.13
C GLY A 48 -4.78 2.97 53.08
N CYS A 49 -3.52 2.54 53.07
CA CYS A 49 -2.50 3.03 52.15
C CYS A 49 -2.42 2.26 50.83
N ALA A 50 -3.18 1.18 50.66
CA ALA A 50 -3.16 0.33 49.46
C ALA A 50 -4.34 0.66 48.53
N THR A 51 -4.05 0.81 47.24
CA THR A 51 -5.07 1.02 46.20
C THR A 51 -4.81 0.08 45.03
N LEU A 52 -5.82 -0.71 44.67
CA LEU A 52 -5.85 -1.49 43.44
C LEU A 52 -6.67 -0.74 42.40
N GLY A 53 -6.03 -0.39 41.29
CA GLY A 53 -6.66 0.26 40.16
C GLY A 53 -6.70 -0.63 38.93
N ALA A 54 -7.70 -0.42 38.09
CA ALA A 54 -7.75 -0.94 36.74
C ALA A 54 -8.04 0.16 35.74
N SER A 55 -7.57 -0.01 34.52
CA SER A 55 -7.91 0.86 33.40
C SER A 55 -8.23 0.06 32.15
N PHE A 56 -9.14 0.57 31.35
CA PHE A 56 -9.37 0.11 29.99
C PHE A 56 -9.40 1.31 29.06
N GLN A 57 -8.79 1.17 27.89
CA GLN A 57 -8.83 2.17 26.82
C GLN A 57 -9.01 1.46 25.49
N TYR A 58 -9.82 2.06 24.64
CA TYR A 58 -10.01 1.66 23.26
C TYR A 58 -9.75 2.86 22.36
N ALA A 59 -8.99 2.67 21.29
CA ALA A 59 -8.66 3.68 20.31
C ALA A 59 -8.93 3.16 18.91
N GLN A 60 -9.39 4.06 18.03
CA GLN A 60 -9.65 3.75 16.65
C GLN A 60 -9.27 4.93 15.75
N SER A 61 -8.74 4.61 14.57
CA SER A 61 -8.52 5.56 13.49
C SER A 61 -8.63 4.87 12.13
N LYS A 62 -8.80 5.67 11.08
CA LYS A 62 -8.82 5.21 9.69
C LYS A 62 -7.81 6.02 8.85
N PRO A 63 -6.50 5.80 9.04
CA PRO A 63 -5.47 6.42 8.21
C PRO A 63 -5.72 6.18 6.72
N LYS A 64 -5.59 7.25 5.92
CA LYS A 64 -5.59 7.19 4.47
C LYS A 64 -4.16 7.07 3.96
N VAL A 65 -3.96 6.35 2.87
CA VAL A 65 -2.66 6.26 2.20
C VAL A 65 -2.47 7.49 1.32
N GLU A 66 -1.42 8.26 1.61
CA GLU A 66 -1.03 9.42 0.81
C GLU A 66 0.02 9.06 -0.23
N GLU A 67 0.90 8.12 0.07
CA GLU A 67 1.93 7.65 -0.86
C GLU A 67 2.18 6.16 -0.65
N LEU A 68 2.17 5.44 -1.76
CA LEU A 68 2.52 4.02 -1.84
C LEU A 68 3.75 3.89 -2.72
N ASN A 69 4.88 3.51 -2.11
CA ASN A 69 6.10 3.21 -2.84
C ASN A 69 6.31 1.70 -2.86
N VAL A 70 6.65 1.16 -4.03
CA VAL A 70 7.02 -0.24 -4.18
C VAL A 70 8.34 -0.29 -4.93
N LEU A 71 9.38 -0.70 -4.21
CA LEU A 71 10.72 -0.83 -4.73
C LEU A 71 11.06 -2.31 -4.86
N CYS A 72 11.51 -2.75 -6.01
CA CYS A 72 12.16 -4.03 -6.18
C CYS A 72 13.44 -3.84 -6.98
N ASN A 73 14.29 -4.88 -7.05
CA ASN A 73 15.55 -4.79 -7.77
C ASN A 73 15.39 -4.43 -9.27
N ALA A 74 14.22 -4.71 -9.86
CA ALA A 74 13.93 -4.48 -11.27
C ALA A 74 13.08 -3.23 -11.56
N ALA A 75 12.34 -2.70 -10.57
CA ALA A 75 11.39 -1.62 -10.78
C ALA A 75 11.12 -0.86 -9.48
N GLU A 76 10.97 0.44 -9.58
CA GLU A 76 10.44 1.30 -8.53
C GLU A 76 9.20 2.00 -9.07
N PHE A 77 8.10 1.95 -8.34
CA PHE A 77 6.91 2.73 -8.66
C PHE A 77 6.33 3.39 -7.42
N THR A 78 5.98 4.67 -7.58
CA THR A 78 5.37 5.48 -6.53
C THR A 78 4.00 5.95 -6.98
N ILE A 79 2.97 5.66 -6.19
CA ILE A 79 1.60 6.10 -6.43
C ILE A 79 1.23 7.15 -5.38
N ASN A 80 0.95 8.36 -5.84
CA ASN A 80 0.41 9.44 -5.00
C ASN A 80 -1.10 9.28 -4.85
N LYS A 81 -1.58 9.32 -3.60
CA LYS A 81 -2.99 9.18 -3.22
C LYS A 81 -3.65 7.99 -3.91
N PRO A 82 -3.14 6.75 -3.69
CA PRO A 82 -3.63 5.58 -4.39
C PRO A 82 -5.13 5.38 -4.19
N LYS A 83 -5.85 5.24 -5.30
CA LYS A 83 -7.26 4.90 -5.34
C LYS A 83 -7.43 3.57 -6.05
N GLY A 84 -8.34 2.75 -5.56
CA GLY A 84 -8.56 1.42 -6.11
C GLY A 84 -9.97 0.92 -5.87
N TYR A 85 -10.17 -0.35 -6.21
CA TYR A 85 -11.45 -1.03 -6.11
C TYR A 85 -11.43 -2.02 -4.95
N VAL A 86 -12.45 -1.96 -4.10
CA VAL A 86 -12.65 -2.92 -3.00
C VAL A 86 -13.62 -4.00 -3.48
N GLY A 87 -13.24 -5.27 -3.34
CA GLY A 87 -14.09 -6.41 -3.66
C GLY A 87 -14.41 -6.64 -5.14
N GLN A 88 -13.70 -5.99 -6.07
CA GLN A 88 -13.82 -6.25 -7.50
C GLN A 88 -12.94 -7.42 -7.92
N GLU A 89 -13.42 -8.30 -8.79
CA GLU A 89 -12.59 -9.34 -9.39
C GLU A 89 -11.72 -8.80 -10.54
N PHE A 90 -10.72 -9.58 -10.94
CA PHE A 90 -9.86 -9.23 -12.07
C PHE A 90 -10.50 -9.83 -13.33
N PRO A 91 -10.36 -9.19 -14.49
CA PRO A 91 -9.63 -7.94 -14.75
C PRO A 91 -10.41 -6.68 -14.30
N LEU A 92 -9.68 -5.63 -13.91
CA LEU A 92 -10.29 -4.33 -13.62
C LEU A 92 -10.81 -3.67 -14.91
N ALA A 93 -11.76 -2.74 -14.77
CA ALA A 93 -12.32 -2.00 -15.91
C ALA A 93 -11.21 -1.27 -16.71
N LEU A 94 -11.40 -1.14 -18.03
CA LEU A 94 -10.39 -0.54 -18.91
C LEU A 94 -10.05 0.92 -18.54
N ILE A 95 -11.01 1.63 -17.97
CA ILE A 95 -10.86 3.01 -17.48
C ILE A 95 -10.14 3.11 -16.12
N ALA A 96 -9.87 1.99 -15.44
CA ALA A 96 -9.19 1.98 -14.15
C ALA A 96 -7.81 2.65 -14.25
N GLY A 97 -7.47 3.50 -13.29
CA GLY A 97 -6.22 4.29 -13.30
C GLY A 97 -6.30 5.61 -14.08
N THR A 98 -7.43 5.92 -14.74
CA THR A 98 -7.70 7.21 -15.39
C THR A 98 -8.58 8.10 -14.52
N ASP A 99 -8.66 9.40 -14.82
CA ASP A 99 -9.57 10.34 -14.14
C ASP A 99 -11.05 10.01 -14.35
N ALA A 100 -11.38 9.20 -15.37
CA ALA A 100 -12.75 8.73 -15.63
C ALA A 100 -13.14 7.50 -14.79
N ALA A 101 -12.22 6.94 -14.01
CA ALA A 101 -12.46 5.76 -13.18
C ALA A 101 -13.50 6.06 -12.08
N THR A 102 -14.70 5.50 -12.22
CA THR A 102 -15.76 5.58 -11.21
C THR A 102 -15.69 4.38 -10.26
N GLY A 103 -16.29 4.53 -9.07
CA GLY A 103 -16.36 3.45 -8.07
C GLY A 103 -15.05 3.16 -7.34
N THR A 104 -14.03 4.01 -7.50
CA THR A 104 -12.77 3.91 -6.77
C THR A 104 -12.92 4.47 -5.35
N LYS A 105 -12.17 3.90 -4.42
CA LYS A 105 -12.04 4.36 -3.03
C LYS A 105 -10.57 4.65 -2.73
N ASP A 106 -10.33 5.61 -1.84
CA ASP A 106 -8.98 5.85 -1.30
C ASP A 106 -8.48 4.57 -0.61
N ALA A 107 -7.21 4.22 -0.81
CA ALA A 107 -6.59 3.19 0.00
C ALA A 107 -6.52 3.67 1.45
N SER A 108 -7.02 2.87 2.38
CA SER A 108 -7.05 3.20 3.81
C SER A 108 -6.73 1.97 4.63
N ILE A 109 -6.20 2.19 5.83
CA ILE A 109 -5.98 1.14 6.82
C ILE A 109 -6.92 1.38 7.99
N ASP A 110 -7.61 0.35 8.43
CA ASP A 110 -8.42 0.36 9.64
C ASP A 110 -7.55 0.01 10.85
N TYR A 111 -7.38 0.97 11.76
CA TYR A 111 -6.60 0.81 12.98
C TYR A 111 -7.51 0.68 14.19
N HIS A 112 -7.27 -0.37 14.98
CA HIS A 112 -7.98 -0.60 16.24
C HIS A 112 -7.00 -1.03 17.31
N GLU A 113 -7.09 -0.41 18.49
CA GLU A 113 -6.27 -0.77 19.64
C GLU A 113 -7.13 -0.85 20.89
N TRP A 114 -6.90 -1.89 21.69
CA TRP A 114 -7.35 -1.91 23.07
C TRP A 114 -6.18 -2.07 24.01
N GLN A 115 -6.28 -1.42 25.16
CA GLN A 115 -5.36 -1.54 26.28
C GLN A 115 -6.14 -1.79 27.56
N ALA A 116 -5.70 -2.77 28.34
CA ALA A 116 -6.17 -3.00 29.69
C ALA A 116 -4.99 -2.97 30.64
N SER A 117 -5.17 -2.39 31.82
CA SER A 117 -4.15 -2.43 32.86
C SER A 117 -4.74 -2.68 34.22
N LEU A 118 -3.92 -3.30 35.08
CA LEU A 118 -4.21 -3.50 36.48
C LEU A 118 -2.95 -3.15 37.27
N ALA A 119 -3.09 -2.30 38.28
CA ALA A 119 -1.97 -1.83 39.08
C ALA A 119 -2.33 -1.80 40.56
N LEU A 120 -1.41 -2.26 41.39
CA LEU A 120 -1.47 -2.16 42.84
C LEU A 120 -0.45 -1.11 43.28
N SER A 121 -0.89 -0.16 44.09
CA SER A 121 -0.06 0.89 44.66
C SER A 121 -0.16 0.90 46.17
N TYR A 122 0.91 1.32 46.85
CA TYR A 122 0.95 1.45 48.31
C TYR A 122 1.62 2.76 48.72
N ARG A 123 0.99 3.56 49.56
CA ARG A 123 1.52 4.84 50.04
C ARG A 123 2.44 4.63 51.26
N LEU A 124 3.72 4.96 51.11
CA LEU A 124 4.78 5.00 52.13
C LEU A 124 5.19 6.46 52.38
N ASN A 125 4.41 7.17 53.21
CA ASN A 125 4.64 8.58 53.52
C ASN A 125 4.70 9.45 52.23
N MET A 126 5.90 9.92 51.82
CA MET A 126 6.08 10.71 50.59
C MET A 126 6.19 9.87 49.30
N PHE A 127 6.42 8.56 49.41
CA PHE A 127 6.61 7.67 48.27
C PHE A 127 5.38 6.79 48.04
N THR A 128 4.96 6.61 46.80
CA THR A 128 3.88 5.65 46.45
C THR A 128 4.37 4.71 45.37
N PRO A 129 5.12 3.64 45.73
CA PRO A 129 5.45 2.59 44.77
C PRO A 129 4.20 1.94 44.19
N TYR A 130 4.28 1.51 42.94
CA TYR A 130 3.25 0.72 42.28
C TYR A 130 3.88 -0.40 41.45
N ILE A 131 3.15 -1.49 41.33
CA ILE A 131 3.41 -2.56 40.38
C ILE A 131 2.16 -2.75 39.55
N GLY A 132 2.32 -2.97 38.24
CA GLY A 132 1.17 -3.16 37.38
C GLY A 132 1.51 -3.97 36.15
N VAL A 133 0.46 -4.57 35.60
CA VAL A 133 0.48 -5.31 34.35
C VAL A 133 -0.35 -4.55 33.33
N LYS A 134 0.13 -4.55 32.08
CA LYS A 134 -0.56 -3.94 30.94
C LYS A 134 -0.68 -4.98 29.85
N TRP A 135 -1.89 -5.14 29.33
CA TRP A 135 -2.18 -5.89 28.13
C TRP A 135 -2.61 -4.91 27.06
N SER A 136 -2.09 -5.09 25.85
CA SER A 136 -2.54 -4.33 24.70
C SER A 136 -2.57 -5.21 23.46
N ARG A 137 -3.47 -4.87 22.55
CA ARG A 137 -3.47 -5.42 21.20
C ARG A 137 -3.85 -4.31 20.24
N ALA A 138 -2.98 -4.12 19.26
CA ALA A 138 -3.27 -3.32 18.08
C ALA A 138 -3.54 -4.24 16.90
N SER A 139 -4.47 -3.83 16.03
CA SER A 139 -4.77 -4.47 14.76
C SER A 139 -4.73 -3.42 13.66
N PHE A 140 -4.08 -3.78 12.56
CA PHE A 140 -4.06 -3.02 11.32
C PHE A 140 -4.70 -3.92 10.28
N ASP A 141 -5.85 -3.49 9.75
CA ASP A 141 -6.52 -4.20 8.68
C ASP A 141 -6.50 -3.33 7.43
N ALA A 142 -6.00 -3.91 6.34
CA ALA A 142 -6.00 -3.29 5.03
C ALA A 142 -6.88 -4.16 4.15
N ASP A 143 -8.06 -3.66 3.79
CA ASP A 143 -8.93 -4.31 2.81
C ASP A 143 -8.12 -4.66 1.56
N THR A 144 -8.44 -5.79 0.91
CA THR A 144 -7.85 -6.14 -0.39
C THR A 144 -8.29 -5.11 -1.43
N ILE A 145 -7.50 -4.04 -1.56
CA ILE A 145 -7.72 -2.97 -2.52
C ILE A 145 -6.92 -3.27 -3.78
N ARG A 146 -7.60 -3.25 -4.92
CA ARG A 146 -6.98 -3.45 -6.23
C ARG A 146 -6.76 -2.10 -6.88
N ILE A 147 -5.50 -1.72 -6.97
CA ILE A 147 -5.07 -0.44 -7.53
C ILE A 147 -4.60 -0.68 -8.96
N ALA A 148 -5.18 0.06 -9.91
CA ALA A 148 -4.68 0.08 -11.28
C ALA A 148 -3.55 1.10 -11.40
N GLN A 149 -2.56 0.82 -12.26
CA GLN A 149 -1.51 1.78 -12.57
C GLN A 149 -2.14 3.08 -13.10
N PRO A 150 -1.77 4.26 -12.56
CA PRO A 150 -2.19 5.54 -13.10
C PRO A 150 -1.83 5.66 -14.58
N LYS A 151 -2.80 6.07 -15.41
CA LYS A 151 -2.62 6.24 -16.85
C LYS A 151 -3.53 7.34 -17.39
N SER A 152 -3.13 7.96 -18.48
CA SER A 152 -3.96 8.95 -19.19
C SER A 152 -5.18 8.28 -19.81
N ALA A 153 -6.32 9.01 -19.86
CA ALA A 153 -7.55 8.54 -20.50
C ALA A 153 -7.39 8.34 -22.02
N THR A 154 -6.53 9.13 -22.64
CA THR A 154 -6.10 9.00 -24.04
C THR A 154 -4.59 8.85 -24.09
N ALA A 155 -4.10 7.94 -24.93
CA ALA A 155 -2.67 7.83 -25.18
C ALA A 155 -2.16 9.16 -25.75
N ILE A 156 -1.22 9.79 -25.04
CA ILE A 156 -0.53 11.00 -25.54
C ILE A 156 0.59 10.57 -26.52
N PHE A 157 1.12 9.37 -26.32
CA PHE A 157 2.09 8.73 -27.19
C PHE A 157 1.88 7.21 -27.10
N ASP A 158 1.72 6.53 -28.23
CA ASP A 158 1.56 5.07 -28.32
C ASP A 158 2.91 4.37 -28.14
N THR A 159 3.48 4.49 -26.93
CA THR A 159 4.64 3.69 -26.53
C THR A 159 4.20 2.61 -25.56
N THR A 160 4.35 1.36 -25.97
CA THR A 160 4.25 0.21 -25.07
C THR A 160 5.56 0.11 -24.28
N THR A 161 5.66 0.81 -23.15
CA THR A 161 6.73 0.56 -22.17
C THR A 161 6.44 -0.75 -21.44
N LEU A 162 6.86 -1.85 -22.04
CA LEU A 162 7.02 -3.11 -21.34
C LEU A 162 8.21 -2.98 -20.39
N ASN A 163 8.07 -3.54 -19.18
CA ASN A 163 9.14 -3.72 -18.22
C ASN A 163 10.42 -4.20 -18.95
N PRO A 164 11.57 -3.52 -18.84
CA PRO A 164 12.76 -3.88 -19.59
C PRO A 164 13.33 -5.21 -19.07
N THR A 165 12.83 -6.33 -19.59
CA THR A 165 13.62 -7.56 -19.58
C THR A 165 14.72 -7.38 -20.60
N ILE A 166 15.96 -7.22 -20.11
CA ILE A 166 17.18 -7.22 -20.91
C ILE A 166 17.22 -8.51 -21.74
N ALA A 167 16.82 -8.42 -23.01
CA ALA A 167 17.20 -9.40 -24.00
C ALA A 167 18.72 -9.28 -24.16
N GLY A 168 19.47 -10.19 -23.56
CA GLY A 168 20.89 -10.33 -23.83
C GLY A 168 21.11 -10.68 -25.32
N ALA A 169 22.07 -10.01 -25.96
CA ALA A 169 22.73 -10.38 -27.22
C ALA A 169 21.87 -11.08 -28.32
N GLY A 170 20.65 -10.61 -28.57
CA GLY A 170 19.77 -11.10 -29.63
C GLY A 170 19.61 -10.08 -30.75
N ASP A 171 19.62 -10.54 -32.01
CA ASP A 171 19.31 -9.72 -33.19
C ASP A 171 17.79 -9.59 -33.37
N VAL A 172 17.28 -8.35 -33.39
CA VAL A 172 15.86 -8.07 -33.69
C VAL A 172 15.59 -8.35 -35.17
N LYS A 173 14.88 -9.44 -35.47
CA LYS A 173 14.48 -9.75 -36.85
C LYS A 173 13.25 -8.94 -37.25
N ALA A 174 13.40 -8.07 -38.25
CA ALA A 174 12.28 -7.36 -38.85
C ALA A 174 11.24 -8.35 -39.43
N SER A 175 9.96 -8.16 -39.08
CA SER A 175 8.81 -8.91 -39.61
C SER A 175 8.79 -10.40 -39.29
N ALA A 176 9.24 -10.81 -38.09
CA ALA A 176 9.25 -12.19 -37.62
C ALA A 176 8.47 -12.38 -36.31
N GLU A 177 8.05 -13.63 -36.03
CA GLU A 177 7.44 -14.03 -34.75
C GLU A 177 8.34 -13.64 -33.57
N GLY A 178 7.79 -13.00 -32.53
CA GLY A 178 8.54 -12.60 -31.34
C GLY A 178 9.10 -11.17 -31.35
N GLN A 179 8.93 -10.39 -32.43
CA GLN A 179 9.43 -9.01 -32.53
C GLN A 179 9.09 -8.10 -31.34
N LEU A 180 7.85 -8.18 -30.84
CA LEU A 180 7.40 -7.38 -29.70
C LEU A 180 8.04 -7.79 -28.38
N GLY A 181 8.54 -9.03 -28.27
CA GLY A 181 9.33 -9.51 -27.14
C GLY A 181 10.81 -9.10 -27.21
N ASP A 182 11.32 -8.77 -28.40
CA ASP A 182 12.74 -8.51 -28.67
C ASP A 182 13.10 -7.02 -28.73
N THR A 183 12.14 -6.14 -28.97
CA THR A 183 12.37 -4.68 -28.97
C THR A 183 12.23 -4.10 -27.56
N MET A 184 13.33 -4.11 -26.80
CA MET A 184 13.52 -3.23 -25.65
C MET A 184 14.53 -2.13 -26.07
N GLN A 185 14.02 -0.96 -26.44
CA GLN A 185 14.87 0.18 -26.80
C GLN A 185 15.33 0.90 -25.51
N ILE A 186 16.65 1.04 -25.35
CA ILE A 186 17.27 1.86 -24.30
C ILE A 186 16.68 3.27 -24.38
N VAL A 187 15.98 3.70 -23.34
CA VAL A 187 15.52 5.10 -23.23
C VAL A 187 16.71 5.93 -22.75
N SER A 188 17.39 6.60 -23.68
CA SER A 188 18.32 7.69 -23.36
C SER A 188 17.54 9.00 -23.24
N GLY A 189 17.45 9.55 -22.03
CA GLY A 189 16.91 10.90 -21.80
C GLY A 189 18.03 11.94 -21.75
N GLN A 190 17.94 13.00 -22.56
CA GLN A 190 18.82 14.16 -22.48
C GLN A 190 18.08 15.31 -21.79
N LEU A 191 18.59 15.75 -20.64
CA LEU A 191 18.14 16.97 -19.97
C LEU A 191 18.84 18.18 -20.61
N ASN A 192 18.06 19.04 -21.26
CA ASN A 192 18.58 20.33 -21.72
C ASN A 192 18.56 21.34 -20.58
N LYS A 193 19.62 22.17 -20.48
CA LYS A 193 19.74 23.25 -19.52
C LYS A 193 18.54 24.19 -19.66
N MET A 194 17.72 24.32 -18.60
CA MET A 194 16.76 25.42 -18.50
C MET A 194 17.55 26.74 -18.45
N ILE A 195 17.36 27.58 -19.47
CA ILE A 195 17.75 28.98 -19.38
C ILE A 195 16.69 29.65 -18.51
N ILE A 196 17.14 30.22 -17.39
CA ILE A 196 16.33 31.08 -16.51
C ILE A 196 16.10 32.42 -17.22
#